data_AF-A0A960B5S8-F1
#
_entry.id   AF-A0A960B5S8-F1
#
_cell.length_a   1.000
_cell.length_b   1.000
_cell.length_c   1.000
_cell.angle_alpha   90.00
_cell.angle_beta   90.00
_cell.angle_gamma   90.00
#
_symmetry.space_group_name_H-M   'P 1'
#
loop_
_entity.id
_entity.type
_entity.pdbx_description
1 polymer ?
#
loop_
_entity_poly.entity_id
_entity_poly.type
_entity_poly.pdbx_seq_one_letter_code
_entity_poly.pdbx_strand_id
1 'polypeptide(L)'
;MTVPQSFAGLPLLGDGTAAQHRPVHHGAPWHSPEGIDILPTYGPEHLAGLDALDTWPGLAPFLRGPYPTMYTTQPWTIRQY
;
A
#
# COMPACT_ATOMS: atom_id res chain seq x y z
N MET A 1 23.57 -27.39 4.75
CA MET A 1 22.26 -26.84 5.16
C MET A 1 21.21 -27.87 4.78
N THR A 2 20.43 -28.38 5.75
CA THR A 2 19.42 -29.42 5.50
C THR A 2 18.05 -28.78 5.34
N VAL A 3 17.36 -29.08 4.23
CA VAL A 3 15.95 -28.70 4.01
C VAL A 3 15.06 -29.68 4.79
N PRO A 4 14.11 -29.19 5.61
CA PRO A 4 13.22 -30.07 6.37
C PRO A 4 12.29 -30.87 5.45
N GLN A 5 11.92 -32.08 5.87
CA GLN A 5 11.03 -32.95 5.10
C GLN A 5 9.57 -32.44 5.05
N SER A 6 9.19 -31.50 5.94
CA SER A 6 7.88 -30.85 5.94
C SER A 6 7.94 -29.48 6.60
N PHE A 7 7.13 -28.54 6.11
CA PHE A 7 6.97 -27.18 6.63
C PHE A 7 5.64 -26.98 7.39
N ALA A 8 4.79 -28.02 7.49
CA ALA A 8 3.41 -27.90 8.00
C ALA A 8 3.29 -27.40 9.45
N GLY A 9 4.31 -27.60 10.28
CA GLY A 9 4.34 -27.17 11.68
C GLY A 9 5.21 -25.95 11.95
N LEU A 10 5.79 -25.34 10.91
CA LEU A 10 6.64 -24.17 11.09
C LEU A 10 5.79 -22.91 11.20
N PRO A 11 6.07 -22.02 12.16
CA PRO A 11 5.34 -20.77 12.28
C PRO A 11 5.64 -19.90 11.06
N LEU A 12 4.60 -19.21 10.55
CA LEU A 12 4.74 -18.29 9.43
C LEU A 12 5.67 -17.11 9.76
N LEU A 13 5.58 -16.63 11.00
CA LEU A 13 6.46 -15.61 11.55
C LEU A 13 7.54 -16.33 12.37
N GLY A 14 8.80 -16.20 11.96
CA GLY A 14 9.92 -16.68 12.79
C GLY A 14 10.21 -15.74 13.95
N ASP A 15 11.03 -16.19 14.91
CA ASP A 15 11.46 -15.40 16.09
C ASP A 15 12.47 -14.27 15.75
N GLY A 16 12.75 -14.08 14.46
CA GLY A 16 13.66 -13.05 14.00
C GLY A 16 13.05 -11.66 14.14
N THR A 17 13.85 -10.71 14.62
CA THR A 17 13.56 -9.28 14.46
C THR A 17 13.29 -9.00 12.99
N ALA A 18 12.15 -8.34 12.69
CA ALA A 18 11.75 -7.98 11.34
C ALA A 18 12.95 -7.48 10.53
N ALA A 19 13.08 -7.95 9.28
CA ALA A 19 14.17 -7.54 8.40
C ALA A 19 14.29 -6.01 8.43
N GLN A 20 15.46 -5.51 8.82
CA GLN A 20 15.73 -4.08 8.84
C GLN A 20 15.35 -3.49 7.48
N HIS A 21 14.58 -2.41 7.49
CA HIS A 21 14.23 -1.67 6.27
C HIS A 21 15.55 -1.28 5.59
N ARG A 22 15.91 -2.03 4.55
CA ARG A 22 17.16 -1.79 3.84
C ARG A 22 17.03 -0.42 3.19
N PRO A 23 18.02 0.47 3.32
CA PRO A 23 17.97 1.74 2.62
C PRO A 23 17.73 1.46 1.15
N VAL A 24 16.63 2.00 0.65
CA VAL A 24 16.19 1.83 -0.74
C VAL A 24 17.27 2.39 -1.66
N HIS A 25 17.70 1.60 -2.64
CA HIS A 25 18.58 2.10 -3.69
C HIS A 25 17.81 3.14 -4.50
N HIS A 26 18.21 4.41 -4.39
CA HIS A 26 17.66 5.50 -5.19
C HIS A 26 18.14 5.35 -6.64
N GLY A 27 17.42 4.57 -7.43
CA GLY A 27 17.40 4.81 -8.88
C GLY A 27 16.92 6.24 -9.15
N ALA A 28 17.30 6.82 -10.29
CA ALA A 28 16.83 8.14 -10.66
C ALA A 28 15.29 8.16 -10.71
N PRO A 29 14.61 9.18 -10.14
CA PRO A 29 13.16 9.32 -10.26
C PRO A 29 12.72 9.41 -11.71
N TRP A 30 11.54 8.88 -12.03
CA TRP A 30 10.90 9.10 -13.32
C TRP A 30 10.02 10.35 -13.25
N HIS A 31 10.25 11.30 -14.15
CA HIS A 31 9.47 12.54 -14.21
C HIS A 31 8.18 12.33 -15.00
N SER A 32 7.02 12.48 -14.35
CA SER A 32 5.71 12.27 -14.98
C SER A 32 5.23 13.51 -15.76
N PRO A 33 4.29 13.36 -16.71
CA PRO A 33 3.68 14.49 -17.41
C PRO A 33 2.94 15.48 -16.50
N GLU A 34 2.51 15.03 -15.32
CA GLU A 34 1.88 15.85 -14.28
C GLU A 34 2.89 16.72 -13.51
N GLY A 35 4.19 16.61 -13.81
CA GLY A 35 5.27 17.36 -13.16
C GLY A 35 5.67 16.81 -11.80
N ILE A 36 5.39 15.52 -11.54
CA ILE A 36 5.67 14.84 -10.27
C ILE A 36 6.79 13.83 -10.49
N ASP A 37 7.81 13.88 -9.63
CA ASP A 37 8.90 12.89 -9.64
C ASP A 37 8.45 11.61 -8.92
N ILE A 38 8.44 10.50 -9.65
CA ILE A 38 8.03 9.20 -9.14
C ILE A 38 9.27 8.41 -8.70
N LEU A 39 9.33 8.09 -7.40
CA LEU A 39 10.42 7.35 -6.81
C LEU A 39 10.33 5.85 -7.19
N PRO A 40 11.46 5.14 -7.35
CA PRO A 40 11.44 3.70 -7.64
C PRO A 40 10.84 2.84 -6.52
N THR A 41 10.79 3.36 -5.29
CA THR A 41 10.21 2.67 -4.13
C THR A 41 9.75 3.70 -3.09
N TYR A 42 8.63 3.42 -2.44
CA TYR A 42 8.07 4.23 -1.35
C TYR A 42 7.98 3.40 -0.07
N GLY A 43 8.62 3.85 1.01
CA GLY A 43 8.49 3.32 2.36
C GLY A 43 7.59 4.16 3.28
N PRO A 44 7.39 3.72 4.54
CA PRO A 44 6.55 4.41 5.53
C PRO A 44 6.91 5.87 5.78
N GLU A 45 8.18 6.24 5.62
CA GLU A 45 8.69 7.60 5.74
C GLU A 45 8.02 8.59 4.77
N HIS A 46 7.54 8.12 3.61
CA HIS A 46 6.87 8.97 2.62
C HIS A 46 5.41 9.30 3.00
N LEU A 47 4.87 8.67 4.06
CA LEU A 47 3.56 9.03 4.61
C LEU A 47 3.62 10.21 5.58
N ALA A 48 4.83 10.59 6.03
CA ALA A 48 5.00 11.63 7.03
C ALA A 48 4.46 12.98 6.52
N GLY A 49 3.59 13.61 7.30
CA GLY A 49 3.00 14.91 6.98
C GLY A 49 1.85 14.88 5.98
N LEU A 50 1.38 13.70 5.55
CA LEU A 50 0.14 13.59 4.79
C LEU A 50 -1.07 13.72 5.71
N ASP A 51 -2.02 14.55 5.32
CA ASP A 51 -3.29 14.72 6.01
C ASP A 51 -4.29 13.61 5.64
N ALA A 52 -5.35 13.47 6.45
CA ALA A 52 -6.53 12.64 6.14
C ALA A 52 -6.25 11.13 5.89
N LEU A 53 -5.12 10.59 6.39
CA LEU A 53 -4.78 9.17 6.30
C LEU A 53 -5.81 8.27 7.03
N ASP A 54 -6.33 8.71 8.17
CA ASP A 54 -7.25 7.94 9.03
C ASP A 54 -8.74 8.29 8.81
N THR A 55 -9.11 8.64 7.57
CA THR A 55 -10.50 8.95 7.19
C THR A 55 -11.33 7.69 6.88
N TRP A 56 -12.65 7.86 6.77
CA TRP A 56 -13.59 6.79 6.44
C TRP A 56 -14.36 7.10 5.14
N PRO A 57 -14.71 6.08 4.33
CA PRO A 57 -15.59 6.28 3.18
C PRO A 57 -16.96 6.78 3.63
N GLY A 58 -17.60 7.64 2.83
CA GLY A 58 -18.90 8.23 3.17
C GLY A 58 -18.87 9.38 4.17
N LEU A 59 -17.68 9.80 4.64
CA LEU A 59 -17.49 10.98 5.48
C LEU A 59 -16.53 11.97 4.81
N ALA A 60 -16.74 13.27 5.01
CA ALA A 60 -15.83 14.30 4.52
C ALA A 60 -14.40 14.06 5.04
N PRO A 61 -13.34 14.25 4.22
CA PRO A 61 -13.32 14.85 2.88
C PRO A 61 -13.57 13.85 1.73
N PHE A 62 -14.13 12.68 2.02
CA PHE A 62 -14.47 11.63 1.04
C PHE A 62 -13.29 11.06 0.25
N LEU A 63 -12.06 11.17 0.77
CA LEU A 63 -10.85 10.65 0.13
C LEU A 63 -10.92 9.14 -0.13
N ARG A 64 -11.57 8.38 0.77
CA ARG A 64 -11.79 6.93 0.62
C ARG A 64 -13.07 6.56 -0.15
N GLY A 65 -13.74 7.56 -0.71
CA GLY A 65 -14.94 7.41 -1.52
C GLY A 65 -16.20 8.04 -0.90
N PRO A 66 -17.20 8.37 -1.73
CA PRO A 66 -18.38 9.11 -1.31
C PRO A 66 -19.43 8.28 -0.56
N TYR A 67 -19.37 6.95 -0.65
CA TYR A 67 -20.37 6.04 -0.06
C TYR A 67 -19.72 5.13 0.99
N PRO A 68 -20.36 4.89 2.15
CA PRO A 68 -19.73 4.19 3.28
C PRO A 68 -19.35 2.74 3.02
N THR A 69 -20.02 2.07 2.07
CA THR A 69 -19.74 0.68 1.69
C THR A 69 -19.10 0.55 0.31
N MET A 70 -18.89 1.66 -0.40
CA MET A 70 -18.40 1.69 -1.79
C MET A 70 -18.97 0.55 -2.65
N TYR A 71 -18.12 -0.34 -3.17
CA TYR A 71 -18.49 -1.39 -4.10
C TYR A 71 -18.76 -2.75 -3.45
N THR A 72 -18.81 -2.84 -2.11
CA THR A 72 -19.04 -4.12 -1.41
C THR A 72 -20.40 -4.72 -1.78
N THR A 73 -21.43 -3.88 -1.99
CA THR A 73 -22.80 -4.32 -2.33
C THR A 73 -23.29 -3.76 -3.66
N GLN A 74 -22.77 -2.62 -4.10
CA GLN A 74 -23.19 -1.94 -5.33
C GLN A 74 -21.97 -1.57 -6.17
N PRO A 75 -21.62 -2.35 -7.21
CA PRO A 75 -20.49 -2.04 -8.09
C PRO A 75 -20.76 -0.76 -8.89
N TRP A 76 -19.70 -0.22 -9.51
CA TRP A 76 -19.84 0.93 -10.41
C TRP A 76 -20.73 0.57 -11.61
N THR A 77 -21.54 1.54 -12.06
CA THR A 77 -22.41 1.35 -13.22
C THR A 77 -21.57 1.29 -14.50
N ILE A 78 -21.71 0.24 -15.29
CA ILE A 78 -21.19 0.22 -16.67
C ILE A 78 -22.03 1.21 -17.49
N ARG A 79 -21.37 2.24 -18.06
CA ARG A 79 -22.02 3.29 -18.87
C ARG A 79 -21.45 3.25 -20.27
N GLN A 80 -22.24 2.74 -21.21
CA GLN A 80 -21.92 2.79 -22.64
C GLN A 80 -22.44 4.11 -23.20
N TYR A 81 -21.60 4.78 -23.98
CA TYR A 81 -21.89 6.06 -24.64
C TYR A 81 -22.15 5.86 -26.13
#